data_AF-A0A0K0XBX0-F1
#
_entry.id   AF-A0A0K0XBX0-F1
#
_cell.length_a   1.000
_cell.length_b   1.000
_cell.length_c   1.000
_cell.angle_alpha   90.00
_cell.angle_beta   90.00
_cell.angle_gamma   90.00
#
_symmetry.space_group_name_H-M   'P 1'
#
loop_
_entity.id
_entity.type
_entity.pdbx_description
1 polymer ?
#
loop_
_entity_poly.entity_id
_entity_poly.type
_entity_poly.pdbx_seq_one_letter_code
_entity_poly.pdbx_strand_id
1 'polypeptide(L)'
;MKRMFWVGFAAIILMIAGGVSYLASASPDGLDSATLKGCQVVETDHGEELTGECIAQHATEHAMAASPLADYSLGGRAGTGGVAGIIGVVVTVLIAGGAFRMIARRRSAPDAGH
;
A
#
# COMPACT_ATOMS: atom_id res chain seq x y z
N MET A 1 -30.19 -3.37 -8.82
CA MET A 1 -29.35 -4.25 -7.96
C MET A 1 -27.85 -4.14 -8.26
N LYS A 2 -27.37 -4.36 -9.51
CA LYS A 2 -25.91 -4.26 -9.83
C LYS A 2 -25.25 -2.93 -9.45
N ARG A 3 -25.88 -1.79 -9.68
CA ARG A 3 -25.28 -0.46 -9.36
C ARG A 3 -25.07 -0.27 -7.86
N MET A 4 -26.02 -0.69 -7.04
CA MET A 4 -25.95 -0.56 -5.59
C MET A 4 -24.86 -1.46 -4.98
N PHE A 5 -24.67 -2.65 -5.55
CA PHE A 5 -23.55 -3.52 -5.21
C PHE A 5 -22.19 -2.85 -5.47
N TRP A 6 -21.99 -2.28 -6.66
CA TRP A 6 -20.73 -1.59 -6.98
C TRP A 6 -20.45 -0.38 -6.10
N VAL A 7 -21.48 0.40 -5.77
CA VAL A 7 -21.36 1.53 -4.84
C VAL A 7 -21.00 1.05 -3.44
N GLY A 8 -21.68 0.02 -2.92
CA GLY A 8 -21.37 -0.55 -1.61
C GLY A 8 -19.96 -1.14 -1.55
N PHE A 9 -19.55 -1.87 -2.58
CA PHE A 9 -18.21 -2.43 -2.70
C PHE A 9 -17.13 -1.34 -2.72
N ALA A 10 -17.33 -0.29 -3.53
CA ALA A 10 -16.42 0.86 -3.57
C ALA A 10 -16.32 1.57 -2.20
N ALA A 11 -17.46 1.77 -1.53
CA ALA A 11 -17.50 2.38 -0.21
C ALA A 11 -16.72 1.55 0.83
N ILE A 12 -16.89 0.23 0.84
CA ILE A 12 -16.15 -0.67 1.72
C ILE A 12 -14.65 -0.60 1.45
N ILE A 13 -14.23 -0.65 0.18
CA ILE A 13 -12.81 -0.56 -0.17
C ILE A 13 -12.20 0.76 0.32
N LEU A 14 -12.86 1.89 0.06
CA LEU A 14 -12.37 3.20 0.49
C LEU A 14 -12.34 3.33 2.02
N MET A 15 -13.33 2.76 2.71
CA MET A 15 -13.35 2.73 4.17
C MET A 15 -12.20 1.92 4.74
N ILE A 16 -11.88 0.77 4.14
CA ILE A 16 -10.75 -0.06 4.57
C ILE A 16 -9.43 0.65 4.28
N ALA A 17 -9.21 1.08 3.03
CA ALA A 17 -7.95 1.68 2.59
C ALA A 17 -7.66 3.05 3.21
N GLY A 18 -8.70 3.82 3.50
CA GLY A 18 -8.57 5.16 4.06
C GLY A 18 -8.75 5.22 5.56
N GLY A 19 -9.74 4.49 6.10
CA GLY A 19 -10.13 4.58 7.51
C GLY A 19 -9.48 3.50 8.36
N VAL A 20 -9.75 2.23 8.03
CA VAL A 20 -9.28 1.08 8.83
C VAL A 20 -7.75 1.01 8.87
N SER A 21 -7.06 1.49 7.82
CA SER A 21 -5.60 1.56 7.78
C SER A 21 -4.96 2.32 8.95
N TYR A 22 -5.65 3.28 9.57
CA TYR A 22 -5.13 3.99 10.75
C TYR A 22 -5.14 3.15 12.03
N LEU A 23 -5.91 2.06 12.06
CA LEU A 23 -5.94 1.11 13.16
C LEU A 23 -4.85 0.03 13.02
N ALA A 24 -4.07 0.06 11.94
CA ALA A 24 -2.93 -0.84 11.80
C ALA A 24 -1.86 -0.49 12.84
N SER A 25 -1.27 -1.51 13.46
CA SER A 25 -0.18 -1.32 14.43
C SER A 25 1.04 -0.78 13.71
N ALA A 26 1.51 0.41 14.12
CA ALA A 26 2.59 1.11 13.44
C ALA A 26 3.99 0.72 13.97
N SER A 27 4.13 0.31 15.23
CA SER A 27 5.46 0.01 15.80
C SER A 27 5.38 -0.89 17.06
N PRO A 28 6.03 -2.08 17.06
CA PRO A 28 6.53 -2.78 15.88
C PRO A 28 5.36 -3.33 15.07
N ASP A 29 5.41 -3.20 13.74
CA ASP A 29 4.49 -3.92 12.87
C ASP A 29 4.82 -5.43 12.88
N GLY A 30 4.03 -6.23 12.17
CA GLY A 30 4.24 -7.69 12.14
C GLY A 30 5.59 -8.09 11.53
N LEU A 31 6.10 -7.30 10.59
CA LEU A 31 7.37 -7.55 9.92
C LEU A 31 8.53 -7.20 10.85
N ASP A 32 8.50 -6.01 11.45
CA ASP A 32 9.48 -5.51 12.41
C ASP A 32 9.61 -6.43 13.61
N SER A 33 8.49 -6.94 14.14
CA SER A 33 8.50 -7.91 15.25
C SER A 33 9.26 -9.19 14.89
N ALA A 34 9.25 -9.61 13.62
CA ALA A 34 9.99 -10.76 13.14
C ALA A 34 11.46 -10.43 12.84
N THR A 35 11.73 -9.27 12.24
CA THR A 35 13.08 -8.87 11.80
C THR A 35 13.96 -8.36 12.93
N LEU A 36 13.37 -7.80 14.00
CA LEU A 36 14.06 -7.32 15.20
C LEU A 36 14.39 -8.41 16.21
N LYS A 37 13.95 -9.66 15.99
CA LYS A 37 14.28 -10.76 16.91
C LYS A 37 15.80 -10.96 16.99
N GLY A 38 16.36 -10.77 18.18
CA GLY A 38 17.82 -10.84 18.43
C GLY A 38 18.50 -9.47 18.47
N CYS A 39 17.76 -8.39 18.22
CA CYS A 39 18.20 -7.02 18.40
C CYS A 39 17.44 -6.32 19.55
N GLN A 40 18.10 -5.31 20.10
CA GLN A 40 17.54 -4.36 21.04
C GLN A 40 17.52 -2.98 20.36
N VAL A 41 16.36 -2.32 20.38
CA VAL A 41 16.23 -0.94 19.89
C VAL A 41 16.68 -0.02 21.02
N VAL A 42 17.74 0.74 20.80
CA VAL A 42 18.30 1.70 21.74
C VAL A 42 18.11 3.10 21.17
N GLU A 43 17.53 4.00 21.95
CA GLU A 43 17.33 5.38 21.52
C GLU A 43 18.58 6.21 21.87
N THR A 44 19.19 6.81 20.85
CA THR A 44 20.44 7.59 20.96
C THR A 44 20.20 9.04 20.55
N ASP A 45 21.19 9.91 20.78
CA ASP A 45 21.13 11.32 20.35
C ASP A 45 21.01 11.48 18.81
N HIS A 46 21.29 10.44 18.04
CA HIS A 46 21.17 10.40 16.58
C HIS A 46 19.93 9.63 16.08
N GLY A 47 19.06 9.17 16.99
CA GLY A 47 17.86 8.39 16.67
C GLY A 47 17.91 6.95 17.20
N GLU A 48 17.03 6.10 16.69
CA GLU A 48 16.95 4.68 17.04
C GLU A 48 18.13 3.90 16.43
N GLU A 49 18.90 3.20 17.26
CA GLU A 49 20.01 2.34 16.87
C GLU A 49 19.73 0.89 17.29
N LEU A 50 20.03 -0.06 16.41
CA LEU A 50 19.83 -1.48 16.66
C LEU A 50 21.14 -2.10 17.19
N THR A 51 21.10 -2.67 18.39
CA THR A 51 22.24 -3.40 18.98
C THR A 51 21.91 -4.89 19.09
N GLY A 52 22.79 -5.79 18.60
CA GLY A 52 22.61 -7.24 18.70
C GLY A 52 22.98 -7.96 17.41
N GLU A 53 22.26 -9.04 17.07
CA GLU A 53 22.38 -9.77 15.79
C GLU A 53 20.96 -10.07 15.30
N CYS A 54 20.52 -9.43 14.22
CA CYS A 54 19.20 -9.64 13.63
C CYS A 54 19.16 -9.20 12.16
N ILE A 55 18.09 -9.59 11.45
CA ILE A 55 17.91 -9.31 10.02
C ILE A 55 17.81 -7.81 9.74
N ALA A 56 17.18 -7.05 10.65
CA ALA A 56 16.95 -5.61 10.47
C ALA A 56 18.25 -4.78 10.36
N GLN A 57 19.38 -5.25 10.90
CA GLN A 57 20.67 -4.53 10.79
C GLN A 57 21.22 -4.44 9.37
N HIS A 58 20.75 -5.32 8.48
CA HIS A 58 21.12 -5.31 7.08
C HIS A 58 20.09 -4.61 6.19
N ALA A 59 19.13 -3.88 6.79
CA ALA A 59 18.25 -3.01 6.03
C ALA A 59 19.08 -1.94 5.29
N THR A 60 18.81 -1.77 4.01
CA THR A 60 19.49 -0.81 3.15
C THR A 60 18.47 0.10 2.51
N GLU A 61 18.89 1.32 2.20
CA GLU A 61 18.04 2.27 1.49
C GLU A 61 17.59 1.72 0.13
N HIS A 62 16.29 1.84 -0.13
CA HIS A 62 15.69 1.36 -1.37
C HIS A 62 15.59 2.50 -2.39
N ALA A 63 15.64 2.18 -3.69
CA ALA A 63 15.58 3.19 -4.76
C ALA A 63 14.34 4.10 -4.70
N MET A 64 13.27 3.62 -4.08
CA MET A 64 12.00 4.33 -3.93
C MET A 64 11.85 5.02 -2.58
N ALA A 65 12.87 5.02 -1.71
CA ALA A 65 12.82 5.72 -0.43
C ALA A 65 12.67 7.24 -0.58
N ALA A 66 13.20 7.80 -1.68
CA ALA A 66 13.00 9.21 -2.03
C ALA A 66 11.62 9.50 -2.69
N SER A 67 10.75 8.50 -2.83
CA SER A 67 9.44 8.67 -3.46
C SER A 67 8.50 9.47 -2.55
N PRO A 68 7.62 10.33 -3.10
CA PRO A 68 6.61 11.03 -2.31
C PRO A 68 5.55 10.11 -1.69
N LEU A 69 5.55 8.81 -2.01
CA LEU A 69 4.70 7.78 -1.43
C LEU A 69 5.47 6.74 -0.58
N ALA A 70 6.75 7.03 -0.27
CA ALA A 70 7.56 6.18 0.60
C ALA A 70 6.92 6.06 1.99
N ASP A 71 7.14 4.91 2.63
CA ASP A 71 6.60 4.57 3.96
C ASP A 71 5.08 4.71 4.05
N TYR A 72 4.39 4.52 2.91
CA TYR A 72 2.95 4.71 2.77
C TYR A 72 2.50 6.13 3.16
N SER A 73 3.39 7.12 3.14
CA SER A 73 3.11 8.50 3.53
C SER A 73 3.07 9.44 2.33
N LEU A 74 2.44 10.60 2.46
CA LEU A 74 2.44 11.65 1.45
C LEU A 74 3.53 12.69 1.75
N GLY A 75 4.68 12.50 1.13
CA GLY A 75 5.86 13.35 1.27
C GLY A 75 6.44 13.32 2.68
N GLY A 76 6.50 12.14 3.30
CA GLY A 76 7.06 11.94 4.65
C GLY A 76 6.16 12.43 5.79
N ARG A 77 4.91 12.83 5.51
CA ARG A 77 4.00 13.33 6.53
C ARG A 77 3.38 12.18 7.32
N ALA A 78 3.72 12.07 8.60
CA ALA A 78 3.11 11.12 9.51
C ALA A 78 1.57 11.23 9.50
N GLY A 79 0.88 10.09 9.60
CA GLY A 79 -0.59 10.05 9.62
C GLY A 79 -1.27 10.27 8.27
N THR A 80 -0.54 10.20 7.15
CA THR A 80 -1.14 10.26 5.80
C THR A 80 -1.30 8.89 5.11
N GLY A 81 -1.05 7.81 5.85
CA GLY A 81 -1.20 6.40 5.45
C GLY A 81 -2.49 6.09 4.69
N GLY A 82 -3.63 6.50 5.26
CA GLY A 82 -4.93 6.25 4.65
C GLY A 82 -5.11 6.96 3.29
N VAL A 83 -4.51 8.14 3.12
CA VAL A 83 -4.61 8.88 1.84
C VAL A 83 -3.77 8.19 0.77
N ALA A 84 -2.56 7.72 1.11
CA ALA A 84 -1.75 6.90 0.21
C ALA A 84 -2.50 5.61 -0.19
N GLY A 85 -3.19 4.98 0.75
CA GLY A 85 -4.06 3.83 0.50
C GLY A 85 -5.19 4.12 -0.49
N ILE A 86 -5.90 5.24 -0.34
CA ILE A 86 -6.96 5.67 -1.27
C ILE A 86 -6.40 5.89 -2.67
N ILE A 87 -5.24 6.56 -2.79
CA ILE A 87 -4.57 6.78 -4.08
C ILE A 87 -4.26 5.44 -4.75
N GLY A 88 -3.70 4.49 -4.00
CA GLY A 88 -3.41 3.13 -4.51
C GLY A 88 -4.64 2.41 -5.05
N VAL A 89 -5.77 2.48 -4.32
CA VAL A 89 -7.05 1.92 -4.77
C VAL A 89 -7.51 2.55 -6.08
N VAL A 90 -7.53 3.88 -6.15
CA VAL A 90 -7.99 4.60 -7.34
C VAL A 90 -7.15 4.25 -8.56
N VAL A 91 -5.82 4.25 -8.42
CA VAL A 91 -4.89 3.89 -9.50
C VAL A 91 -5.14 2.46 -9.95
N THR A 92 -5.29 1.51 -9.03
CA THR A 92 -5.54 0.10 -9.35
C THR A 92 -6.85 -0.09 -10.11
N VAL A 93 -7.94 0.55 -9.67
CA VAL A 93 -9.25 0.48 -10.34
C VAL A 93 -9.17 1.04 -11.76
N LEU A 94 -8.48 2.16 -11.95
CA LEU A 94 -8.31 2.76 -13.28
C LEU A 94 -7.50 1.87 -14.22
N ILE A 95 -6.37 1.33 -13.75
CA ILE A 95 -5.51 0.46 -14.55
C ILE A 95 -6.23 -0.84 -14.90
N ALA A 96 -6.76 -1.55 -13.89
CA ALA A 96 -7.45 -2.81 -14.10
C ALA A 96 -8.71 -2.62 -14.94
N GLY A 97 -9.55 -1.64 -14.61
CA GLY A 97 -10.76 -1.33 -15.37
C GLY A 97 -10.46 -0.95 -16.83
N GLY A 98 -9.42 -0.15 -17.05
CA GLY A 98 -8.93 0.19 -18.39
C GLY A 98 -8.46 -1.02 -19.18
N ALA A 99 -7.63 -1.87 -18.56
CA ALA A 99 -7.13 -3.09 -19.18
C ALA A 99 -8.27 -4.06 -19.53
N PHE A 100 -9.19 -4.33 -18.59
CA PHE A 100 -10.35 -5.19 -18.84
C PHE A 100 -11.25 -4.65 -19.94
N ARG A 101 -11.49 -3.33 -19.97
CA ARG A 101 -12.27 -2.69 -21.03
C ARG A 101 -11.58 -2.84 -22.39
N MET A 102 -10.26 -2.66 -22.45
CA MET A 102 -9.48 -2.83 -23.68
C MET A 102 -9.55 -4.28 -24.19
N ILE A 103 -9.42 -5.26 -23.31
CA ILE A 103 -9.52 -6.69 -23.64
C ILE A 103 -10.93 -7.05 -24.10
N ALA A 104 -11.97 -6.59 -23.38
CA ALA A 104 -13.36 -6.85 -23.73
C ALA A 104 -13.74 -6.27 -25.10
N ARG A 105 -13.25 -5.06 -25.43
CA ARG A 105 -13.50 -4.43 -26.74
C ARG A 105 -12.91 -5.24 -27.90
N ARG A 106 -11.79 -5.94 -27.69
CA ARG A 106 -11.16 -6.79 -28.71
C ARG A 106 -11.96 -8.06 -29.01
N ARG A 107 -12.75 -8.56 -28.05
CA ARG A 107 -13.61 -9.75 -28.22
C ARG A 107 -14.95 -9.45 -28.90
N SER A 108 -15.34 -8.18 -28.98
CA SER A 108 -16.58 -7.74 -29.65
C SER A 108 -16.32 -7.20 -31.06
N ALA A 109 -15.11 -7.36 -31.60
CA ALA A 109 -14.88 -7.17 -33.03
C ALA A 109 -15.77 -8.21 -33.77
N PRO A 110 -16.73 -7.78 -34.61
CA PRO A 110 -17.60 -8.70 -35.31
C PRO A 110 -16.79 -9.64 -36.19
N ASP A 111 -17.13 -10.93 -36.18
CA ASP A 111 -16.86 -11.82 -37.31
C ASP A 111 -17.52 -11.20 -38.56
N ALA A 112 -16.76 -10.35 -39.25
CA ALA A 112 -17.07 -9.94 -40.59
C ALA A 112 -16.52 -11.00 -41.55
N GLY A 113 -17.34 -12.03 -41.79
CA GLY A 113 -17.27 -12.85 -43.00
C GLY A 113 -16.82 -14.30 -42.82
N HIS A 114 -17.79 -15.22 -42.83
CA HIS A 114 -17.97 -16.15 -43.97
C HIS A 114 -19.43 -16.61 -44.05
#